data_AF-A0A7Z9IW35-F1
#
_entry.id   AF-A0A7Z9IW35-F1
#
_cell.length_a   1.000
_cell.length_b   1.000
_cell.length_c   1.000
_cell.angle_alpha   90.00
_cell.angle_beta   90.00
_cell.angle_gamma   90.00
#
_symmetry.space_group_name_H-M   'P 1'
#
loop_
_entity.id
_entity.type
_entity.pdbx_description
1 polymer ?
#
loop_
_entity_poly.entity_id
_entity_poly.type
_entity_poly.pdbx_seq_one_letter_code
_entity_poly.pdbx_strand_id
1 'polypeptide(L)'
;VVYGDTPLLTVPTMQSLMSVRQSNENPAVVVLGFRPSEAGEYGRLIMDNHGSLQKIVEAKDASSEELNQLLCNSGIMAIDAILLPFLLDQLKNDNAKGEYYLTDIVELAILEGRSCAVLEGDENEVMGINSKVDLAAAEGILQKRYRQRAMNAGVTLLDPSTVFFSWDTNLGRNVSIGPNVYFGQGVTVDDDVEIHSFSHLEGTKVYSGAVIGPFARLRPGTDIGRDAHIGNFVEIKNSVISSGAKANHLSYIGDAKVGQNANIGAGTITCNYDGQKKSMTEIGAGAFIGSNTSLVAPVKVGVGAVTGAGSVITKDVEDDALAVTRGSQNVVPGWASRRQKPKGND
;
A
#
# COMPACT_ATOMS: atom_id res chain seq x y z
N VAL A 1 -23.40 8.66 13.68
CA VAL A 1 -23.43 9.01 12.25
C VAL A 1 -22.01 9.33 11.83
N VAL A 2 -21.55 8.71 10.73
CA VAL A 2 -20.24 8.94 10.09
C VAL A 2 -20.43 8.90 8.57
N TYR A 3 -19.47 9.42 7.80
CA TYR A 3 -19.57 9.49 6.35
C TYR A 3 -18.54 8.60 5.65
N GLY A 4 -18.91 8.05 4.49
CA GLY A 4 -18.04 7.19 3.69
C GLY A 4 -16.92 7.92 2.95
N ASP A 5 -17.01 9.24 2.83
CA ASP A 5 -16.04 10.13 2.18
C ASP A 5 -15.07 10.80 3.17
N THR A 6 -15.13 10.45 4.46
CA THR A 6 -14.22 10.94 5.52
C THR A 6 -13.33 9.80 6.04
N PRO A 7 -12.36 9.30 5.24
CA PRO A 7 -11.67 8.03 5.54
C PRO A 7 -10.60 8.13 6.63
N LEU A 8 -10.31 9.33 7.14
CA LEU A 8 -9.20 9.58 8.05
C LEU A 8 -9.60 9.53 9.53
N LEU A 9 -10.90 9.38 9.81
CA LEU A 9 -11.46 9.29 11.15
C LEU A 9 -10.88 8.09 11.91
N THR A 10 -10.36 8.33 13.11
CA THR A 10 -9.71 7.29 13.89
C THR A 10 -10.63 6.66 14.94
N VAL A 11 -10.30 5.42 15.34
CA VAL A 11 -11.01 4.71 16.41
C VAL A 11 -10.96 5.47 17.75
N PRO A 12 -9.82 6.01 18.22
CA PRO A 12 -9.77 6.81 19.45
C PRO A 12 -10.70 8.03 19.45
N THR A 13 -10.82 8.73 18.31
CA THR A 13 -11.74 9.87 18.16
C THR A 13 -13.20 9.43 18.30
N MET A 14 -13.58 8.33 17.63
CA MET A 14 -14.93 7.76 17.77
C MET A 14 -15.24 7.32 19.20
N GLN A 15 -14.27 6.69 19.88
CA GLN A 15 -14.42 6.28 21.29
C GLN A 15 -14.60 7.48 22.22
N SER A 16 -13.85 8.56 21.98
CA SER A 16 -13.99 9.81 22.74
C SER A 16 -15.39 10.41 22.56
N LEU A 17 -15.90 10.43 21.32
CA LEU A 17 -17.24 10.94 21.01
C LEU A 17 -18.33 10.15 21.76
N MET A 18 -18.21 8.82 21.78
CA MET A 18 -19.11 7.95 22.54
C MET A 18 -18.98 8.17 24.05
N SER A 19 -17.77 8.41 24.56
CA SER A 19 -17.54 8.62 25.99
C SER A 19 -18.19 9.92 26.48
N VAL A 20 -18.15 10.99 25.68
CA VAL A 20 -18.87 12.24 25.98
C VAL A 20 -20.38 12.00 25.97
N ARG A 21 -20.90 11.25 24.98
CA ARG A 21 -22.32 10.88 24.92
C ARG A 21 -22.75 10.12 26.18
N GLN A 22 -21.92 9.20 26.67
CA GLN A 22 -22.20 8.36 27.84
C GLN A 22 -21.83 9.00 29.19
N SER A 23 -21.40 10.26 29.20
CA SER A 23 -21.08 10.98 30.42
C SER A 23 -22.32 11.21 31.30
N ASN A 24 -22.12 11.63 32.55
CA ASN A 24 -23.21 11.93 33.48
C ASN A 24 -24.14 13.05 33.00
N GLU A 25 -23.62 13.97 32.19
CA GLU A 25 -24.41 15.04 31.56
C GLU A 25 -25.37 14.50 30.48
N ASN A 26 -25.08 13.30 29.97
CA ASN A 26 -25.93 12.52 29.07
C ASN A 26 -26.53 13.35 27.91
N PRO A 27 -25.70 14.11 27.15
CA PRO A 27 -26.19 14.96 26.06
C PRO A 27 -26.91 14.12 25.02
N ALA A 28 -28.02 14.61 24.46
CA ALA A 28 -28.76 13.90 23.42
C ALA A 28 -27.97 13.76 22.13
N VAL A 29 -27.22 14.80 21.76
CA VAL A 29 -26.37 14.86 20.56
C VAL A 29 -24.98 15.34 20.95
N VAL A 30 -23.96 14.61 20.53
CA VAL A 30 -22.56 15.04 20.59
C VAL A 30 -22.04 15.17 19.18
N VAL A 31 -21.59 16.37 18.82
CA VAL A 31 -21.07 16.68 17.49
C VAL A 31 -19.56 16.74 17.54
N LEU A 32 -18.89 16.11 16.58
CA LEU A 32 -17.46 16.30 16.38
C LEU A 32 -17.25 17.63 15.64
N GLY A 33 -16.78 18.65 16.35
CA GLY A 33 -16.39 19.93 15.78
C GLY A 33 -14.90 19.95 15.46
N PHE A 34 -14.48 20.93 14.66
CA PHE A 34 -13.06 21.17 14.38
C PHE A 34 -12.85 22.64 14.00
N ARG A 35 -11.59 23.08 13.96
CA ARG A 35 -11.21 24.45 13.59
C ARG A 35 -10.29 24.42 12.37
N PRO A 36 -10.84 24.60 11.16
CA PRO A 36 -10.01 24.67 9.96
C PRO A 36 -9.22 25.97 9.91
N SER A 37 -8.19 26.00 9.06
CA SER A 37 -7.49 27.24 8.74
C SER A 37 -8.39 28.27 8.06
N GLU A 38 -9.32 27.81 7.21
CA GLU A 38 -10.38 28.61 6.60
C GLU A 38 -11.74 27.90 6.75
N ALA A 39 -12.71 28.58 7.36
CA ALA A 39 -14.01 27.99 7.67
C ALA A 39 -14.91 27.77 6.43
N GLY A 40 -14.69 28.52 5.35
CA GLY A 40 -15.31 28.30 4.04
C GLY A 40 -16.81 27.95 4.11
N GLU A 41 -17.18 26.87 3.40
CA GLU A 41 -18.55 26.37 3.29
C GLU A 41 -19.02 25.49 4.47
N TYR A 42 -18.18 25.24 5.48
CA TYR A 42 -18.56 24.37 6.60
C TYR A 42 -19.69 24.98 7.45
N GLY A 43 -20.61 24.16 7.95
CA GLY A 43 -21.57 24.61 8.97
C GLY A 43 -20.87 25.10 10.23
N ARG A 44 -21.40 26.14 10.88
CA ARG A 44 -20.86 26.73 12.11
C ARG A 44 -21.53 26.12 13.33
N LEU A 45 -20.73 25.74 14.32
CA LEU A 45 -21.23 25.28 15.62
C LEU A 45 -21.37 26.49 16.54
N ILE A 46 -22.61 26.84 16.88
CA ILE A 46 -22.91 28.02 17.68
C ILE A 46 -23.04 27.58 19.14
N MET A 47 -22.12 28.08 19.97
CA MET A 47 -22.06 27.79 21.40
C MET A 47 -22.73 28.93 22.19
N ASP A 48 -23.33 28.61 23.32
CA ASP A 48 -23.73 29.64 24.29
C ASP A 48 -22.54 30.11 25.17
N ASN A 49 -22.82 31.09 26.02
CA ASN A 49 -21.85 31.65 26.97
C ASN A 49 -21.39 30.66 28.06
N HIS A 50 -22.08 29.52 28.20
CA HIS A 50 -21.75 28.47 29.15
C HIS A 50 -21.00 27.29 28.50
N GLY A 51 -20.73 27.38 27.19
CA GLY A 51 -20.02 26.35 26.44
C GLY A 51 -20.89 25.17 25.98
N SER A 52 -22.22 25.31 26.00
CA SER A 52 -23.14 24.30 25.45
C SER A 52 -23.47 24.59 23.98
N LEU A 53 -23.64 23.53 23.19
CA LEU A 53 -24.00 23.67 21.78
C LEU A 53 -25.47 24.08 21.67
N GLN A 54 -25.75 25.16 20.92
CA GLN A 54 -27.10 25.70 20.76
C GLN A 54 -27.72 25.37 19.41
N LYS A 55 -26.94 25.45 18.34
CA LYS A 55 -27.38 25.09 16.98
C LYS A 55 -26.19 24.89 16.07
N ILE A 56 -26.45 24.26 14.93
CA ILE A 56 -25.52 24.21 13.81
C ILE A 56 -26.15 25.03 12.69
N VAL A 57 -25.39 25.95 12.10
CA VAL A 57 -25.89 26.81 11.02
C VAL A 57 -25.06 26.57 9.76
N GLU A 58 -25.68 26.10 8.69
CA GLU A 58 -25.01 25.91 7.40
C GLU A 58 -24.48 27.25 6.87
N ALA A 59 -23.32 27.25 6.20
CA ALA A 59 -22.68 28.50 5.74
C ALA A 59 -23.57 29.36 4.81
N LYS A 60 -24.50 28.73 4.07
CA LYS A 60 -25.44 29.44 3.19
C LYS A 60 -26.59 30.12 3.93
N ASP A 61 -26.91 29.63 5.13
CA ASP A 61 -28.00 30.11 5.97
C ASP A 61 -27.46 30.98 7.14
N ALA A 62 -26.13 31.07 7.29
CA ALA A 62 -25.45 31.81 8.35
C ALA A 62 -25.42 33.33 8.12
N SER A 63 -25.65 34.07 9.20
CA SER A 63 -25.43 35.52 9.24
C SER A 63 -23.94 35.87 9.14
N SER A 64 -23.63 37.12 8.83
CA SER A 64 -22.24 37.63 8.80
C SER A 64 -21.50 37.43 10.13
N GLU A 65 -22.22 37.45 11.26
CA GLU A 65 -21.65 37.24 12.60
C GLU A 65 -21.33 35.76 12.84
N GLU A 66 -22.24 34.86 12.44
CA GLU A 66 -22.03 33.41 12.54
C GLU A 66 -20.91 32.94 11.61
N LEU A 67 -20.79 33.52 10.40
CA LEU A 67 -19.72 33.20 9.45
C LEU A 67 -18.32 33.49 9.99
N ASN A 68 -18.18 34.39 10.97
CA ASN A 68 -16.91 34.70 11.63
C ASN A 68 -16.49 33.65 12.68
N GLN A 69 -17.37 32.70 13.03
CA GLN A 69 -17.02 31.61 13.94
C GLN A 69 -16.13 30.60 13.22
N LEU A 70 -15.05 30.17 13.88
CA LEU A 70 -14.13 29.16 13.34
C LEU A 70 -14.44 27.74 13.79
N LEU A 71 -15.33 27.55 14.78
CA LEU A 71 -15.73 26.21 15.18
C LEU A 71 -16.73 25.67 14.16
N CYS A 72 -16.29 24.69 13.39
CA CYS A 72 -17.02 24.15 12.26
C CYS A 72 -17.55 22.74 12.57
N ASN A 73 -18.66 22.41 11.93
CA ASN A 73 -19.29 21.11 11.98
C ASN A 73 -18.59 20.13 11.03
N SER A 74 -18.12 18.99 11.54
CA SER A 74 -17.66 17.88 10.67
C SER A 74 -18.80 17.02 10.12
N GLY A 75 -20.01 17.17 10.69
CA GLY A 75 -21.18 16.32 10.45
C GLY A 75 -21.14 14.98 11.21
N ILE A 76 -20.01 14.58 11.80
CA ILE A 76 -19.91 13.35 12.57
C ILE A 76 -20.58 13.56 13.93
N MET A 77 -21.47 12.64 14.32
CA MET A 77 -22.30 12.78 15.51
C MET A 77 -22.48 11.46 16.26
N ALA A 78 -22.47 11.51 17.59
CA ALA A 78 -23.02 10.48 18.45
C ALA A 78 -24.39 10.95 18.97
N ILE A 79 -25.43 10.17 18.70
CA ILE A 79 -26.82 10.59 18.93
C ILE A 79 -27.52 9.55 19.80
N ASP A 80 -28.41 10.00 20.68
CA ASP A 80 -29.36 9.14 21.37
C ASP A 80 -30.26 8.39 20.38
N ALA A 81 -30.09 7.07 20.30
CA ALA A 81 -30.85 6.25 19.37
C ALA A 81 -32.36 6.20 19.70
N ILE A 82 -32.76 6.43 20.95
CA ILE A 82 -34.18 6.44 21.36
C ILE A 82 -34.84 7.75 20.93
N LEU A 83 -34.13 8.87 21.05
CA LEU A 83 -34.64 10.19 20.70
C LEU A 83 -34.62 10.46 19.19
N LEU A 84 -33.67 9.85 18.46
CA LEU A 84 -33.42 10.14 17.05
C LEU A 84 -34.67 10.08 16.14
N PRO A 85 -35.52 9.02 16.16
CA PRO A 85 -36.69 8.97 15.28
C PRO A 85 -37.63 10.18 15.47
N PHE A 86 -37.83 10.58 16.72
CA PHE A 86 -38.68 11.73 17.06
C PHE A 86 -38.09 13.06 16.57
N LEU A 87 -36.77 13.22 16.62
CA LEU A 87 -36.11 14.41 16.05
C LEU A 87 -36.20 14.43 14.52
N LEU A 88 -36.04 13.27 13.87
CA LEU A 88 -36.11 13.16 12.40
C LEU A 88 -37.51 13.50 11.87
N ASP A 89 -38.57 13.09 12.55
CA ASP A 89 -39.97 13.39 12.16
C ASP A 89 -40.29 14.90 12.21
N GLN A 90 -39.53 15.68 12.97
CA GLN A 90 -39.69 17.13 13.11
C GLN A 90 -38.87 17.95 12.12
N LEU A 91 -37.94 17.32 11.39
CA LEU A 91 -37.12 18.03 10.41
C LEU A 91 -38.00 18.65 9.33
N LYS A 92 -37.63 19.87 8.95
CA LYS A 92 -38.25 20.61 7.84
C LYS A 92 -37.21 20.86 6.77
N ASN A 93 -37.67 21.24 5.59
CA ASN A 93 -36.80 21.58 4.47
C ASN A 93 -36.96 23.05 4.05
N ASP A 94 -37.34 23.91 5.01
CA ASP A 94 -37.47 25.37 4.82
C ASP A 94 -36.11 26.05 5.02
N ASN A 95 -35.17 25.76 4.14
CA ASN A 95 -33.82 26.33 4.12
C ASN A 95 -33.39 26.67 2.69
N ALA A 96 -32.24 27.32 2.53
CA ALA A 96 -31.76 27.79 1.23
C ALA A 96 -31.60 26.69 0.17
N LYS A 97 -31.47 25.41 0.56
CA LYS A 97 -31.34 24.27 -0.37
C LYS A 97 -32.63 23.48 -0.57
N GLY A 98 -33.63 23.63 0.29
CA GLY A 98 -34.85 22.82 0.23
C GLY A 98 -34.65 21.37 0.69
N GLU A 99 -33.62 21.11 1.52
CA GLU A 99 -33.23 19.76 1.98
C GLU A 99 -33.54 19.54 3.46
N TYR A 100 -33.65 18.29 3.91
CA TYR A 100 -33.74 17.98 5.35
C TYR A 100 -32.34 17.94 5.96
N TYR A 101 -31.97 18.99 6.69
CA TYR A 101 -30.66 19.09 7.32
C TYR A 101 -30.62 18.26 8.60
N LEU A 102 -29.79 17.23 8.63
CA LEU A 102 -29.55 16.46 9.86
C LEU A 102 -28.99 17.36 10.98
N THR A 103 -28.34 18.47 10.63
CA THR A 103 -27.77 19.43 11.58
C THR A 103 -28.83 20.11 12.46
N ASP A 104 -30.08 20.21 12.00
CA ASP A 104 -31.19 20.82 12.74
C ASP A 104 -31.63 19.99 13.96
N ILE A 105 -31.25 18.70 14.05
CA ILE A 105 -31.59 17.87 15.22
C ILE A 105 -31.01 18.41 16.53
N VAL A 106 -29.95 19.23 16.46
CA VAL A 106 -29.35 19.87 17.62
C VAL A 106 -30.31 20.88 18.24
N GLU A 107 -30.88 21.77 17.42
CA GLU A 107 -31.84 22.77 17.89
C GLU A 107 -33.14 22.11 18.36
N LEU A 108 -33.61 21.10 17.63
CA LEU A 108 -34.78 20.31 18.02
C LEU A 108 -34.58 19.59 19.37
N ALA A 109 -33.41 19.00 19.62
CA ALA A 109 -33.13 18.35 20.89
C ALA A 109 -33.15 19.35 22.06
N ILE A 110 -32.69 20.58 21.84
CA ILE A 110 -32.69 21.64 22.86
C ILE A 110 -34.10 22.15 23.15
N LEU A 111 -34.94 22.29 22.11
CA LEU A 111 -36.36 22.62 22.28
C LEU A 111 -37.12 21.57 23.12
N GLU A 112 -36.69 20.31 23.06
CA GLU A 112 -37.19 19.19 23.87
C GLU A 112 -36.56 19.10 25.27
N GLY A 113 -35.80 20.13 25.66
CA GLY A 113 -35.17 20.21 26.98
C GLY A 113 -33.99 19.26 27.16
N ARG A 114 -33.36 18.79 26.07
CA ARG A 114 -32.14 17.98 26.11
C ARG A 114 -30.91 18.84 25.88
N SER A 115 -29.77 18.42 26.45
CA SER A 115 -28.48 19.06 26.23
C SER A 115 -27.78 18.51 24.98
N CYS A 116 -26.95 19.33 24.35
CA CYS A 116 -26.09 18.96 23.23
C CYS A 116 -24.65 19.39 23.54
N ALA A 117 -23.67 18.63 23.05
CA ALA A 117 -22.25 18.87 23.32
C ALA A 117 -21.41 18.87 22.03
N VAL A 118 -20.24 19.50 22.09
CA VAL A 118 -19.21 19.43 21.05
C VAL A 118 -17.96 18.75 21.61
N LEU A 119 -17.41 17.82 20.85
CA LEU A 119 -16.04 17.35 21.00
C LEU A 119 -15.20 17.96 19.88
N GLU A 120 -14.13 18.66 20.20
CA GLU A 120 -13.22 19.21 19.17
C GLU A 120 -12.21 18.14 18.74
N GLY A 121 -12.09 17.92 17.43
CA GLY A 121 -11.19 16.95 16.80
C GLY A 121 -10.15 17.59 15.87
N ASP A 122 -9.22 16.76 15.38
CA ASP A 122 -8.22 17.16 14.38
C ASP A 122 -8.88 17.36 13.00
N GLU A 123 -8.63 18.51 12.37
CA GLU A 123 -9.07 18.85 11.00
C GLU A 123 -8.73 17.74 9.99
N ASN A 124 -7.56 17.10 10.13
CA ASN A 124 -7.13 16.03 9.23
C ASN A 124 -7.99 14.78 9.36
N GLU A 125 -8.58 14.49 10.53
CA GLU A 125 -9.43 13.30 10.71
C GLU A 125 -10.82 13.49 10.10
N VAL A 126 -11.29 14.72 10.02
CA VAL A 126 -12.63 15.09 9.55
C VAL A 126 -12.65 15.61 8.11
N MET A 127 -11.51 15.53 7.42
CA MET A 127 -11.40 15.91 6.01
C MET A 127 -12.28 15.03 5.13
N GLY A 128 -13.30 15.63 4.52
CA GLY A 128 -14.13 15.00 3.48
C GLY A 128 -13.44 14.99 2.11
N ILE A 129 -13.76 14.00 1.28
CA ILE A 129 -13.20 13.84 -0.07
C ILE A 129 -14.28 14.11 -1.12
N ASN A 130 -14.26 15.31 -1.70
CA ASN A 130 -15.19 15.72 -2.75
C ASN A 130 -14.56 15.75 -4.14
N SER A 131 -13.23 15.73 -4.23
CA SER A 131 -12.48 15.80 -5.46
C SER A 131 -11.27 14.85 -5.49
N LYS A 132 -10.66 14.70 -6.67
CA LYS A 132 -9.39 13.94 -6.81
C LYS A 132 -8.21 14.64 -6.14
N VAL A 133 -8.29 15.96 -5.94
CA VAL A 133 -7.29 16.72 -5.20
C VAL A 133 -7.39 16.37 -3.71
N ASP A 134 -8.61 16.35 -3.16
CA ASP A 134 -8.86 15.96 -1.76
C ASP A 134 -8.41 14.52 -1.50
N LEU A 135 -8.70 13.62 -2.45
CA LEU A 135 -8.26 12.22 -2.36
C LEU A 135 -6.73 12.10 -2.28
N ALA A 136 -6.01 12.87 -3.10
CA ALA A 136 -4.54 12.88 -3.07
C ALA A 136 -3.98 13.47 -1.77
N ALA A 137 -4.62 14.52 -1.24
CA ALA A 137 -4.25 15.10 0.06
C ALA A 137 -4.49 14.12 1.22
N ALA A 138 -5.64 13.42 1.22
CA ALA A 138 -5.96 12.40 2.21
C ALA A 138 -4.98 11.22 2.17
N GLU A 139 -4.59 10.76 0.96
CA GLU A 139 -3.54 9.76 0.78
C GLU A 139 -2.20 10.24 1.36
N GLY A 140 -1.84 11.50 1.15
CA GLY A 140 -0.63 12.11 1.74
C GLY A 140 -0.62 12.06 3.27
N ILE A 141 -1.78 12.30 3.90
CA ILE A 141 -1.94 12.20 5.36
C ILE A 141 -1.77 10.75 5.82
N LEU A 142 -2.41 9.78 5.15
CA LEU A 142 -2.27 8.35 5.48
C LEU A 142 -0.84 7.86 5.31
N GLN A 143 -0.18 8.20 4.20
CA GLN A 143 1.21 7.82 3.97
C GLN A 143 2.13 8.37 5.07
N LYS A 144 1.93 9.62 5.51
CA LYS A 144 2.65 10.19 6.65
C LYS A 144 2.42 9.37 7.92
N ARG A 145 1.17 8.99 8.22
CA ARG A 145 0.83 8.13 9.38
C ARG A 145 1.49 6.76 9.29
N TYR A 146 1.47 6.11 8.12
CA TYR A 146 2.10 4.80 7.91
C TYR A 146 3.62 4.84 8.08
N ARG A 147 4.29 5.83 7.51
CA ARG A 147 5.74 6.04 7.67
C ARG A 147 6.11 6.27 9.12
N GLN A 148 5.37 7.13 9.83
CA GLN A 148 5.60 7.38 11.24
C GLN A 148 5.41 6.11 12.08
N ARG A 149 4.35 5.33 11.80
CA ARG A 149 4.09 4.05 12.47
C ARG A 149 5.23 3.06 12.25
N ALA A 150 5.71 2.92 11.02
CA ALA A 150 6.82 2.03 10.69
C ALA A 150 8.11 2.44 11.40
N MET A 151 8.47 3.73 11.36
CA MET A 151 9.67 4.24 12.04
C MET A 151 9.58 4.07 13.57
N ASN A 152 8.42 4.34 14.17
CA ASN A 152 8.19 4.11 15.60
C ASN A 152 8.29 2.63 15.99
N ALA A 153 8.05 1.71 15.06
CA ALA A 153 8.18 0.27 15.26
C ALA A 153 9.63 -0.25 15.06
N GLY A 154 10.58 0.61 14.69
CA GLY A 154 11.99 0.26 14.52
C GLY A 154 12.45 0.05 13.06
N VAL A 155 11.65 0.47 12.08
CA VAL A 155 12.02 0.43 10.65
C VAL A 155 12.85 1.67 10.30
N THR A 156 13.92 1.47 9.52
CA THR A 156 14.72 2.57 8.95
C THR A 156 14.22 2.89 7.55
N LEU A 157 13.75 4.13 7.34
CA LEU A 157 13.41 4.66 6.02
C LEU A 157 14.48 5.68 5.62
N LEU A 158 15.28 5.39 4.59
CA LEU A 158 16.39 6.26 4.17
C LEU A 158 15.89 7.61 3.61
N ASP A 159 14.76 7.59 2.91
CA ASP A 159 13.99 8.78 2.55
C ASP A 159 12.50 8.48 2.73
N PRO A 160 11.93 8.79 3.91
CA PRO A 160 10.55 8.47 4.22
C PRO A 160 9.57 9.02 3.19
N SER A 161 9.84 10.18 2.59
CA SER A 161 8.90 10.89 1.72
C SER A 161 8.60 10.15 0.41
N THR A 162 9.51 9.27 -0.01
CA THR A 162 9.44 8.53 -1.28
C THR A 162 8.96 7.09 -1.13
N VAL A 163 8.85 6.57 0.09
CA VAL A 163 8.37 5.21 0.34
C VAL A 163 6.84 5.21 0.36
N PHE A 164 6.22 4.31 -0.37
CA PHE A 164 4.76 4.17 -0.44
C PHE A 164 4.31 2.86 0.20
N PHE A 165 3.37 2.94 1.15
CA PHE A 165 2.82 1.80 1.87
C PHE A 165 1.38 1.50 1.46
N SER A 166 1.04 0.22 1.34
CA SER A 166 -0.36 -0.20 1.41
C SER A 166 -0.83 -0.28 2.86
N TRP A 167 -2.14 -0.17 3.08
CA TRP A 167 -2.77 -0.15 4.42
C TRP A 167 -2.47 -1.40 5.25
N ASP A 168 -2.24 -2.54 4.59
CA ASP A 168 -1.97 -3.86 5.17
C ASP A 168 -0.47 -4.23 5.16
N THR A 169 0.42 -3.29 4.84
CA THR A 169 1.87 -3.55 4.90
C THR A 169 2.28 -3.89 6.32
N ASN A 170 2.90 -5.05 6.50
CA ASN A 170 3.42 -5.52 7.78
C ASN A 170 4.95 -5.65 7.74
N LEU A 171 5.63 -5.00 8.67
CA LEU A 171 7.08 -4.94 8.73
C LEU A 171 7.58 -5.37 10.10
N GLY A 172 8.63 -6.19 10.11
CA GLY A 172 9.41 -6.53 11.28
C GLY A 172 10.32 -5.39 11.74
N ARG A 173 11.18 -5.71 12.70
CA ARG A 173 12.17 -4.80 13.30
C ARG A 173 13.44 -4.76 12.48
N ASN A 174 14.20 -3.67 12.61
CA ASN A 174 15.48 -3.49 11.92
C ASN A 174 15.43 -3.63 10.39
N VAL A 175 14.24 -3.49 9.79
CA VAL A 175 14.10 -3.45 8.33
C VAL A 175 14.66 -2.12 7.83
N SER A 176 15.50 -2.16 6.81
CA SER A 176 16.05 -0.97 6.14
C SER A 176 15.43 -0.82 4.75
N ILE A 177 14.86 0.36 4.46
CA ILE A 177 14.14 0.63 3.22
C ILE A 177 14.74 1.85 2.54
N GLY A 178 15.22 1.63 1.31
CA GLY A 178 15.76 2.66 0.44
C GLY A 178 14.69 3.57 -0.19
N PRO A 179 15.11 4.68 -0.83
CA PRO A 179 14.19 5.60 -1.49
C PRO A 179 13.35 4.96 -2.61
N ASN A 180 12.14 5.49 -2.83
CA ASN A 180 11.25 5.10 -3.93
C ASN A 180 10.83 3.62 -3.93
N VAL A 181 10.77 2.97 -2.76
CA VAL A 181 10.22 1.62 -2.63
C VAL A 181 8.69 1.68 -2.56
N TYR A 182 8.04 0.79 -3.30
CA TYR A 182 6.58 0.68 -3.34
C TYR A 182 6.11 -0.65 -2.75
N PHE A 183 5.27 -0.58 -1.72
CA PHE A 183 4.57 -1.72 -1.14
C PHE A 183 3.11 -1.72 -1.61
N GLY A 184 2.77 -2.68 -2.45
CA GLY A 184 1.39 -3.03 -2.78
C GLY A 184 0.72 -3.83 -1.66
N GLN A 185 -0.50 -4.32 -1.92
CA GLN A 185 -1.26 -5.09 -0.93
C GLN A 185 -0.59 -6.41 -0.58
N GLY A 186 -0.83 -6.90 0.63
CA GLY A 186 -0.44 -8.24 1.08
C GLY A 186 1.06 -8.45 1.21
N VAL A 187 1.82 -7.40 1.53
CA VAL A 187 3.27 -7.51 1.76
C VAL A 187 3.56 -7.71 3.25
N THR A 188 4.32 -8.76 3.56
CA THR A 188 4.86 -9.01 4.90
C THR A 188 6.38 -9.15 4.83
N VAL A 189 7.09 -8.43 5.69
CA VAL A 189 8.55 -8.45 5.79
C VAL A 189 8.93 -8.76 7.22
N ASP A 190 9.76 -9.77 7.42
CA ASP A 190 10.30 -10.15 8.75
C ASP A 190 11.45 -9.23 9.19
N ASP A 191 12.01 -9.50 10.36
CA ASP A 191 13.10 -8.73 10.96
C ASP A 191 14.40 -8.77 10.11
N ASP A 192 15.22 -7.73 10.22
CA ASP A 192 16.58 -7.65 9.66
C ASP A 192 16.65 -7.78 8.12
N VAL A 193 15.60 -7.36 7.40
CA VAL A 193 15.56 -7.33 5.93
C VAL A 193 16.06 -5.99 5.38
N GLU A 194 16.82 -6.03 4.27
CA GLU A 194 17.22 -4.84 3.52
C GLU A 194 16.49 -4.76 2.17
N ILE A 195 15.82 -3.63 1.92
CA ILE A 195 15.10 -3.37 0.67
C ILE A 195 15.69 -2.11 0.02
N HIS A 196 16.41 -2.31 -1.07
CA HIS A 196 17.03 -1.25 -1.84
C HIS A 196 16.04 -0.52 -2.75
N SER A 197 16.47 0.68 -3.15
CA SER A 197 15.67 1.67 -3.87
C SER A 197 14.96 1.14 -5.11
N PHE A 198 13.83 1.76 -5.45
CA PHE A 198 13.04 1.48 -6.66
C PHE A 198 12.50 0.05 -6.77
N SER A 199 12.51 -0.71 -5.66
CA SER A 199 11.91 -2.04 -5.61
C SER A 199 10.40 -1.93 -5.44
N HIS A 200 9.66 -2.86 -6.03
CA HIS A 200 8.20 -2.94 -5.95
C HIS A 200 7.80 -4.34 -5.46
N LEU A 201 7.15 -4.39 -4.30
CA LEU A 201 6.69 -5.61 -3.66
C LEU A 201 5.16 -5.64 -3.61
N GLU A 202 4.54 -6.77 -3.94
CA GLU A 202 3.08 -6.95 -3.89
C GLU A 202 2.75 -8.42 -3.66
N GLY A 203 1.89 -8.72 -2.67
CA GLY A 203 1.42 -10.07 -2.36
C GLY A 203 2.56 -11.05 -2.03
N THR A 204 3.58 -10.60 -1.32
CA THR A 204 4.83 -11.34 -1.09
C THR A 204 5.21 -11.38 0.39
N LYS A 205 5.90 -12.46 0.77
CA LYS A 205 6.53 -12.59 2.08
C LYS A 205 8.04 -12.58 1.93
N VAL A 206 8.71 -11.77 2.72
CA VAL A 206 10.18 -11.67 2.74
C VAL A 206 10.66 -12.04 4.15
N TYR A 207 11.37 -13.15 4.27
CA TYR A 207 11.85 -13.69 5.54
C TYR A 207 13.18 -13.04 5.96
N SER A 208 13.53 -13.19 7.24
CA SER A 208 14.63 -12.46 7.87
C SER A 208 15.98 -12.55 7.16
N GLY A 209 16.75 -11.45 7.19
CA GLY A 209 18.09 -11.37 6.60
C GLY A 209 18.12 -11.29 5.07
N ALA A 210 16.97 -11.36 4.39
CA ALA A 210 16.91 -11.24 2.95
C ALA A 210 17.28 -9.82 2.47
N VAL A 211 17.80 -9.74 1.25
CA VAL A 211 18.17 -8.49 0.59
C VAL A 211 17.44 -8.39 -0.75
N ILE A 212 16.71 -7.30 -0.97
CA ILE A 212 15.85 -7.08 -2.13
C ILE A 212 16.28 -5.83 -2.90
N GLY A 213 16.47 -5.95 -4.20
CA GLY A 213 16.74 -4.86 -5.12
C GLY A 213 18.21 -4.45 -5.24
N PRO A 214 18.47 -3.25 -5.79
CA PRO A 214 17.49 -2.22 -6.21
C PRO A 214 16.67 -2.66 -7.43
N PHE A 215 15.55 -2.00 -7.75
CA PHE A 215 14.75 -2.32 -8.95
C PHE A 215 14.23 -3.76 -9.04
N ALA A 216 14.05 -4.45 -7.91
CA ALA A 216 13.41 -5.78 -7.90
C ALA A 216 11.89 -5.63 -8.03
N ARG A 217 11.23 -6.58 -8.72
CA ARG A 217 9.78 -6.68 -8.81
C ARG A 217 9.30 -8.01 -8.24
N LEU A 218 8.76 -7.99 -7.03
CA LEU A 218 8.14 -9.16 -6.40
C LEU A 218 6.62 -9.08 -6.58
N ARG A 219 6.04 -10.12 -7.18
CA ARG A 219 4.61 -10.20 -7.49
C ARG A 219 3.89 -11.22 -6.61
N PRO A 220 2.54 -11.24 -6.62
CA PRO A 220 1.77 -12.11 -5.74
C PRO A 220 2.17 -13.58 -5.78
N GLY A 221 2.14 -14.22 -4.60
CA GLY A 221 2.51 -15.62 -4.41
C GLY A 221 4.01 -15.86 -4.32
N THR A 222 4.80 -14.81 -4.08
CA THR A 222 6.26 -14.91 -3.96
C THR A 222 6.67 -14.99 -2.49
N ASP A 223 7.50 -15.98 -2.16
CA ASP A 223 8.13 -16.15 -0.85
C ASP A 223 9.66 -16.05 -1.02
N ILE A 224 10.28 -15.07 -0.35
CA ILE A 224 11.73 -14.87 -0.36
C ILE A 224 12.32 -15.34 0.98
N GLY A 225 13.01 -16.46 0.94
CA GLY A 225 13.60 -17.16 2.08
C GLY A 225 14.66 -16.36 2.82
N ARG A 226 15.02 -16.86 4.00
CA ARG A 226 16.01 -16.22 4.88
C ARG A 226 17.36 -16.06 4.19
N ASP A 227 18.00 -14.92 4.36
CA ASP A 227 19.31 -14.62 3.78
C ASP A 227 19.38 -14.74 2.24
N ALA A 228 18.22 -14.81 1.56
CA ALA A 228 18.16 -14.84 0.11
C ALA A 228 18.46 -13.45 -0.47
N HIS A 229 19.04 -13.42 -1.67
CA HIS A 229 19.43 -12.17 -2.32
C HIS A 229 18.75 -12.04 -3.68
N ILE A 230 17.87 -11.06 -3.80
CA ILE A 230 17.21 -10.67 -5.05
C ILE A 230 17.81 -9.34 -5.46
N GLY A 231 18.62 -9.32 -6.51
CA GLY A 231 19.31 -8.12 -6.95
C GLY A 231 18.54 -7.36 -8.04
N ASN A 232 19.29 -6.67 -8.89
CA ASN A 232 18.73 -5.67 -9.78
C ASN A 232 18.04 -6.22 -11.02
N PHE A 233 16.88 -5.64 -11.32
CA PHE A 233 16.04 -6.01 -12.47
C PHE A 233 15.62 -7.49 -12.47
N VAL A 234 15.36 -8.03 -11.29
CA VAL A 234 14.81 -9.38 -11.11
C VAL A 234 13.32 -9.28 -10.86
N GLU A 235 12.53 -9.99 -11.68
CA GLU A 235 11.09 -10.15 -11.49
C GLU A 235 10.79 -11.57 -11.02
N ILE A 236 10.02 -11.69 -9.92
CA ILE A 236 9.62 -12.97 -9.35
C ILE A 236 8.11 -12.98 -9.17
N LYS A 237 7.47 -14.10 -9.52
CA LYS A 237 6.02 -14.26 -9.45
C LYS A 237 5.64 -15.70 -9.12
N ASN A 238 4.74 -15.90 -8.15
CA ASN A 238 4.21 -17.22 -7.79
C ASN A 238 5.32 -18.26 -7.59
N SER A 239 6.38 -17.87 -6.87
CA SER A 239 7.60 -18.66 -6.73
C SER A 239 8.12 -18.65 -5.30
N VAL A 240 8.75 -19.74 -4.90
CA VAL A 240 9.45 -19.85 -3.61
C VAL A 240 10.95 -19.79 -3.86
N ILE A 241 11.61 -18.81 -3.29
CA ILE A 241 13.07 -18.67 -3.27
C ILE A 241 13.55 -19.12 -1.89
N SER A 242 14.18 -20.28 -1.79
CA SER A 242 14.58 -20.83 -0.49
C SER A 242 15.78 -20.08 0.12
N SER A 243 16.06 -20.37 1.38
CA SER A 243 17.11 -19.67 2.14
C SER A 243 18.47 -19.66 1.44
N GLY A 244 19.15 -18.51 1.50
CA GLY A 244 20.47 -18.29 0.91
C GLY A 244 20.53 -18.33 -0.61
N ALA A 245 19.42 -18.60 -1.31
CA ALA A 245 19.39 -18.60 -2.77
C ALA A 245 19.56 -17.18 -3.32
N LYS A 246 20.17 -17.09 -4.50
CA LYS A 246 20.56 -15.80 -5.09
C LYS A 246 20.08 -15.70 -6.52
N ALA A 247 19.44 -14.57 -6.84
CA ALA A 247 19.15 -14.13 -8.18
C ALA A 247 19.54 -12.65 -8.25
N ASN A 248 20.79 -12.37 -8.63
CA ASN A 248 21.35 -11.02 -8.45
C ASN A 248 21.03 -10.09 -9.61
N HIS A 249 20.72 -10.60 -10.80
CA HIS A 249 20.68 -9.78 -12.01
C HIS A 249 19.64 -10.27 -13.02
N LEU A 250 18.89 -9.33 -13.61
CA LEU A 250 18.23 -9.43 -14.92
C LEU A 250 17.56 -10.80 -15.18
N SER A 251 16.65 -11.24 -14.31
CA SER A 251 16.05 -12.58 -14.41
C SER A 251 14.55 -12.55 -14.20
N TYR A 252 13.83 -13.44 -14.89
CA TYR A 252 12.41 -13.69 -14.65
C TYR A 252 12.22 -15.09 -14.05
N ILE A 253 11.64 -15.13 -12.85
CA ILE A 253 11.39 -16.35 -12.07
C ILE A 253 9.89 -16.46 -11.75
N GLY A 254 9.14 -17.01 -12.70
CA GLY A 254 7.70 -17.25 -12.62
C GLY A 254 7.37 -18.72 -12.40
N ASP A 255 6.46 -19.02 -11.47
CA ASP A 255 5.96 -20.37 -11.23
C ASP A 255 7.11 -21.36 -10.94
N ALA A 256 7.94 -21.06 -9.93
CA ALA A 256 9.15 -21.84 -9.65
C ALA A 256 9.39 -22.14 -8.16
N LYS A 257 10.12 -23.23 -7.90
CA LYS A 257 10.71 -23.52 -6.58
C LYS A 257 12.22 -23.52 -6.73
N VAL A 258 12.88 -22.56 -6.10
CA VAL A 258 14.34 -22.43 -6.09
C VAL A 258 14.88 -22.91 -4.77
N GLY A 259 15.71 -23.95 -4.81
CA GLY A 259 16.29 -24.62 -3.64
C GLY A 259 17.30 -23.76 -2.88
N GLN A 260 17.62 -24.20 -1.66
CA GLN A 260 18.52 -23.47 -0.77
C GLN A 260 19.89 -23.25 -1.41
N ASN A 261 20.48 -22.08 -1.22
CA ASN A 261 21.80 -21.72 -1.74
C ASN A 261 21.98 -21.90 -3.26
N ALA A 262 20.89 -22.05 -4.03
CA ALA A 262 20.97 -22.09 -5.48
C ALA A 262 21.33 -20.70 -6.02
N ASN A 263 22.05 -20.65 -7.13
CA ASN A 263 22.49 -19.42 -7.77
C ASN A 263 21.94 -19.31 -9.19
N ILE A 264 21.14 -18.26 -9.42
CA ILE A 264 20.51 -17.97 -10.69
C ILE A 264 21.37 -16.95 -11.45
N GLY A 265 21.98 -17.40 -12.54
CA GLY A 265 22.80 -16.55 -13.40
C GLY A 265 21.96 -15.48 -14.12
N ALA A 266 22.63 -14.37 -14.45
CA ALA A 266 21.99 -13.24 -15.11
C ALA A 266 21.32 -13.63 -16.43
N GLY A 267 20.14 -13.07 -16.74
CA GLY A 267 19.41 -13.37 -17.97
C GLY A 267 18.64 -14.69 -17.94
N THR A 268 18.52 -15.33 -16.77
CA THR A 268 17.76 -16.57 -16.65
C THR A 268 16.27 -16.31 -16.73
N ILE A 269 15.57 -17.18 -17.47
CA ILE A 269 14.12 -17.14 -17.61
C ILE A 269 13.57 -18.53 -17.30
N THR A 270 12.67 -18.63 -16.33
CA THR A 270 11.77 -19.77 -16.20
C THR A 270 10.65 -19.61 -17.22
N CYS A 271 10.73 -20.31 -18.35
CA CYS A 271 9.72 -20.26 -19.41
C CYS A 271 8.49 -21.05 -18.97
N ASN A 272 7.70 -20.42 -18.10
CA ASN A 272 6.55 -21.00 -17.41
C ASN A 272 5.29 -21.09 -18.27
N TYR A 273 5.22 -20.44 -19.44
CA TYR A 273 4.03 -20.36 -20.27
C TYR A 273 4.31 -20.81 -21.71
N ASP A 274 3.52 -21.76 -22.21
CA ASP A 274 3.66 -22.35 -23.55
C ASP A 274 2.76 -21.70 -24.62
N GLY A 275 2.00 -20.67 -24.25
CA GLY A 275 0.96 -20.06 -25.10
C GLY A 275 -0.47 -20.45 -24.72
N GLN A 276 -0.66 -21.44 -23.84
CA GLN A 276 -1.97 -21.89 -23.36
C GLN A 276 -2.00 -22.18 -21.86
N LYS A 277 -0.99 -22.86 -21.32
CA LYS A 277 -0.93 -23.33 -19.93
C LYS A 277 0.36 -22.89 -19.26
N LYS A 278 0.30 -22.85 -17.92
CA LYS A 278 1.46 -22.58 -17.08
C LYS A 278 1.94 -23.84 -16.36
N SER A 279 3.25 -23.96 -16.22
CA SER A 279 3.91 -25.12 -15.63
C SER A 279 5.03 -24.70 -14.67
N MET A 280 5.31 -25.54 -13.68
CA MET A 280 6.30 -25.26 -12.65
C MET A 280 7.73 -25.60 -13.10
N THR A 281 8.70 -24.81 -12.67
CA THR A 281 10.13 -25.16 -12.71
C THR A 281 10.64 -25.50 -11.32
N GLU A 282 11.38 -26.60 -11.15
CA GLU A 282 12.01 -26.96 -9.88
C GLU A 282 13.54 -26.89 -10.02
N ILE A 283 14.19 -26.14 -9.14
CA ILE A 283 15.65 -25.97 -9.11
C ILE A 283 16.14 -26.47 -7.75
N GLY A 284 17.03 -27.47 -7.77
CA GLY A 284 17.56 -28.12 -6.58
C GLY A 284 18.42 -27.19 -5.72
N ALA A 285 18.66 -27.62 -4.47
CA ALA A 285 19.56 -26.92 -3.57
C ALA A 285 20.99 -26.91 -4.13
N GLY A 286 21.71 -25.79 -3.97
CA GLY A 286 23.07 -25.61 -4.45
C GLY A 286 23.24 -25.63 -5.98
N ALA A 287 22.16 -25.71 -6.75
CA ALA A 287 22.23 -25.69 -8.21
C ALA A 287 22.77 -24.35 -8.72
N PHE A 288 23.58 -24.39 -9.77
CA PHE A 288 24.10 -23.21 -10.46
C PHE A 288 23.51 -23.10 -11.86
N ILE A 289 22.66 -22.10 -12.07
CA ILE A 289 22.09 -21.82 -13.37
C ILE A 289 22.98 -20.82 -14.11
N GLY A 290 23.60 -21.25 -15.21
CA GLY A 290 24.44 -20.39 -16.03
C GLY A 290 23.68 -19.21 -16.64
N SER A 291 24.38 -18.11 -16.91
CA SER A 291 23.78 -16.90 -17.48
C SER A 291 23.06 -17.17 -18.80
N ASN A 292 21.99 -16.42 -19.08
CA ASN A 292 21.13 -16.57 -20.26
C ASN A 292 20.60 -18.00 -20.43
N THR A 293 20.29 -18.70 -19.32
CA THR A 293 19.62 -20.00 -19.41
C THR A 293 18.11 -19.83 -19.54
N SER A 294 17.50 -20.53 -20.49
CA SER A 294 16.05 -20.69 -20.59
C SER A 294 15.66 -22.05 -20.01
N LEU A 295 14.86 -22.06 -18.94
CA LEU A 295 14.34 -23.28 -18.31
C LEU A 295 12.90 -23.49 -18.79
N VAL A 296 12.70 -24.40 -19.74
CA VAL A 296 11.39 -24.62 -20.37
C VAL A 296 10.55 -25.52 -19.48
N ALA A 297 9.56 -24.94 -18.81
CA ALA A 297 8.72 -25.66 -17.87
C ALA A 297 7.72 -26.61 -18.58
N PRO A 298 7.35 -27.75 -17.96
CA PRO A 298 7.86 -28.26 -16.69
C PRO A 298 9.26 -28.84 -16.83
N VAL A 299 10.16 -28.48 -15.90
CA VAL A 299 11.52 -29.01 -15.87
C VAL A 299 12.09 -28.99 -14.45
N LYS A 300 12.88 -30.01 -14.12
CA LYS A 300 13.64 -30.11 -12.88
C LYS A 300 15.14 -30.01 -13.15
N VAL A 301 15.82 -29.12 -12.42
CA VAL A 301 17.28 -29.09 -12.32
C VAL A 301 17.67 -29.67 -10.96
N GLY A 302 18.47 -30.74 -10.96
CA GLY A 302 18.85 -31.48 -9.77
C GLY A 302 19.62 -30.68 -8.71
N VAL A 303 19.78 -31.28 -7.54
CA VAL A 303 20.63 -30.77 -6.46
C VAL A 303 22.08 -30.67 -6.94
N GLY A 304 22.75 -29.55 -6.67
CA GLY A 304 24.15 -29.33 -7.08
C GLY A 304 24.39 -29.24 -8.59
N ALA A 305 23.35 -29.42 -9.41
CA ALA A 305 23.48 -29.44 -10.86
C ALA A 305 23.87 -28.07 -11.43
N VAL A 306 24.53 -28.10 -12.59
CA VAL A 306 25.05 -26.91 -13.27
C VAL A 306 24.46 -26.81 -14.66
N THR A 307 23.96 -25.64 -15.06
CA THR A 307 23.68 -25.35 -16.47
C THR A 307 24.78 -24.47 -17.06
N GLY A 308 25.21 -24.80 -18.28
CA GLY A 308 26.13 -23.94 -19.02
C GLY A 308 25.43 -22.66 -19.48
N ALA A 309 26.18 -21.55 -19.59
CA ALA A 309 25.64 -20.30 -20.09
C ALA A 309 25.04 -20.44 -21.51
N GLY A 310 23.93 -19.74 -21.75
CA GLY A 310 23.21 -19.73 -23.03
C GLY A 310 22.45 -21.02 -23.33
N SER A 311 22.20 -21.87 -22.32
CA SER A 311 21.51 -23.15 -22.53
C SER A 311 19.99 -23.00 -22.52
N VAL A 312 19.31 -23.89 -23.25
CA VAL A 312 17.86 -24.06 -23.26
C VAL A 312 17.57 -25.45 -22.73
N ILE A 313 17.13 -25.53 -21.47
CA ILE A 313 16.91 -26.80 -20.76
C ILE A 313 15.45 -27.20 -20.95
N THR A 314 15.23 -28.33 -21.63
CA THR A 314 13.90 -28.88 -21.97
C THR A 314 13.64 -30.27 -21.39
N LYS A 315 14.63 -30.81 -20.67
CA LYS A 315 14.59 -32.11 -20.02
C LYS A 315 15.19 -31.96 -18.63
N ASP A 316 14.76 -32.81 -17.72
CA ASP A 316 15.29 -32.84 -16.38
C ASP A 316 16.81 -33.04 -16.40
N VAL A 317 17.48 -32.35 -15.48
CA VAL A 317 18.92 -32.45 -15.24
C VAL A 317 19.10 -33.19 -13.94
N GLU A 318 19.86 -34.28 -13.97
CA GLU A 318 20.16 -35.09 -12.79
C GLU A 318 20.96 -34.29 -11.75
N ASP A 319 20.97 -34.79 -10.51
CA ASP A 319 21.78 -34.22 -9.44
C ASP A 319 23.27 -34.23 -9.83
N ASP A 320 24.01 -33.19 -9.43
CA ASP A 320 25.44 -32.96 -9.72
C ASP A 320 25.83 -32.96 -11.21
N ALA A 321 24.86 -33.02 -12.12
CA ALA A 321 25.12 -33.09 -13.56
C ALA A 321 25.36 -31.70 -14.17
N LEU A 322 26.11 -31.68 -15.27
CA LEU A 322 26.25 -30.52 -16.14
C LEU A 322 25.32 -30.65 -17.36
N ALA A 323 24.40 -29.70 -17.54
CA ALA A 323 23.57 -29.60 -18.73
C ALA A 323 23.99 -28.41 -19.61
N VAL A 324 24.28 -28.69 -20.89
CA VAL A 324 24.70 -27.67 -21.87
C VAL A 324 24.03 -27.95 -23.22
N THR A 325 23.44 -26.94 -23.85
CA THR A 325 22.78 -27.08 -25.17
C THR A 325 23.30 -26.11 -26.23
N ARG A 326 24.54 -25.62 -26.08
CA ARG A 326 25.16 -24.67 -27.03
C ARG A 326 25.82 -25.37 -28.22
N GLY A 327 25.78 -24.74 -29.39
CA GLY A 327 26.57 -25.17 -30.55
C GLY A 327 28.06 -24.88 -30.39
N SER A 328 28.90 -25.56 -31.19
CA SER A 328 30.34 -25.24 -31.28
C SER A 328 30.55 -23.82 -31.79
N GLN A 329 31.47 -23.09 -31.16
CA GLN A 329 31.81 -21.74 -31.60
C GLN A 329 32.50 -21.78 -32.97
N ASN A 330 31.94 -21.07 -33.95
CA ASN A 330 32.55 -20.89 -35.26
C ASN A 330 33.08 -19.46 -35.40
N VAL A 331 34.37 -19.33 -35.70
CA VAL A 331 35.00 -18.05 -35.99
C VAL A 331 35.12 -17.91 -37.49
N VAL A 332 34.62 -16.80 -38.05
CA VAL A 332 34.73 -16.48 -39.48
C VAL A 332 35.64 -15.25 -39.64
N PRO A 333 36.95 -15.43 -39.86
CA PRO A 333 37.89 -14.32 -40.00
C PRO A 333 37.48 -13.33 -41.11
N GLY A 334 37.63 -12.04 -40.83
CA GLY A 334 37.37 -10.95 -41.78
C GLY A 334 35.89 -10.66 -42.10
N TRP A 335 34.93 -11.24 -41.36
CA TRP A 335 33.49 -11.04 -41.61
C TRP A 335 33.08 -9.57 -41.55
N ALA A 336 33.46 -8.85 -40.50
CA ALA A 336 33.11 -7.44 -40.31
C ALA A 336 33.61 -6.56 -41.48
N SER A 337 34.88 -6.76 -41.89
CA SER A 337 35.48 -6.04 -43.01
C SER A 337 34.78 -6.32 -44.35
N ARG A 338 34.33 -7.56 -44.59
CA ARG A 338 33.55 -7.89 -45.81
C ARG A 338 32.17 -7.23 -45.82
N ARG A 339 31.54 -7.06 -44.65
CA ARG A 339 30.20 -6.46 -44.50
C ARG A 339 30.20 -4.94 -44.62
N GLN A 340 31.33 -4.28 -44.35
CA GLN A 340 31.46 -2.82 -44.45
C GLN A 340 31.70 -2.32 -45.88
N LYS A 341 31.83 -3.19 -46.89
CA LYS A 341 31.86 -2.72 -48.28
C LYS A 341 30.50 -2.09 -48.63
N PRO A 342 30.44 -0.80 -48.99
CA PRO A 342 29.18 -0.21 -49.44
C PRO A 342 28.67 -1.00 -50.63
N LYS A 343 27.34 -1.19 -50.73
CA LYS A 343 26.73 -1.63 -51.99
C LYS A 343 27.17 -0.61 -53.04
N GLY A 344 27.92 -1.06 -54.05
CA GLY A 344 28.26 -0.20 -55.18
C GLY A 344 26.96 0.37 -55.76
N ASN A 345 26.93 1.68 -56.00
CA ASN A 345 25.94 2.27 -56.88
C ASN A 345 26.31 1.81 -58.30
N ASP A 346 25.65 0.75 -58.76
CA ASP A 346 25.46 0.49 -60.18
C ASP A 346 24.26 1.31 -60.67
#